data_AF-A0A5P9H1L5-F1
#
_entry.id   AF-A0A5P9H1L5-F1
#
_cell.length_a   1.000
_cell.length_b   1.000
_cell.length_c   1.000
_cell.angle_alpha   90.00
_cell.angle_beta   90.00
_cell.angle_gamma   90.00
#
_symmetry.space_group_name_H-M   'P 1'
#
loop_
_entity.id
_entity.type
_entity.pdbx_description
1 polymer ?
#
loop_
_entity_poly.entity_id
_entity_poly.type
_entity_poly.pdbx_seq_one_letter_code
_entity_poly.pdbx_strand_id
1 'polypeptide(L)'
;MSKFLKIFAPAAGGAAGVLTMAYVLADQFVVDIPSITPALVSQANAASTDAADETQAAATETPEGGFGLGREALPEEIAAWNVDVRPGGIGLPEGRGDVATGEQVFAEACAVCHGDFAEGVGNWPVLAGGFDTLDDKDPVKTVGSYWPYLSTVWDYVHRSMPFGNAQSLSPDEVYAITAYILYSNYLVEDDFELSHENFAEVEMPNADGFIVDDRPETEYTIWRTEPCMEGCKDNVEITMRASVVDVTPEEDGAEEQAAAEPAAEDAAEEIEMAAADPEPTETAAPAADESTAPDPELVAAGEKVFRKCKACHMVGEGAKNRVGPVLNGVMGATIGGHDDFKYSSVFEEAAAEGRVWDDAAMAEFLAAPKSYMKGTKMSFAGLKKEEDIDAIIAYLQSFGD
;
A
#
# COMPACT_ATOMS: atom_id res chain seq x y z
N MET A 1 -38.67 -44.64 -10.59
CA MET A 1 -38.92 -43.26 -10.13
C MET A 1 -38.80 -43.05 -8.61
N SER A 2 -38.72 -44.09 -7.75
CA SER A 2 -38.72 -43.89 -6.27
C SER A 2 -37.34 -43.71 -5.61
N LYS A 3 -36.23 -44.01 -6.29
CA LYS A 3 -34.87 -43.88 -5.70
C LYS A 3 -34.27 -42.48 -5.78
N PHE A 4 -34.63 -41.68 -6.79
CA PHE A 4 -34.11 -40.31 -6.95
C PHE A 4 -34.65 -39.32 -5.91
N LEU A 5 -35.89 -39.52 -5.42
CA LEU A 5 -36.50 -38.62 -4.44
C LEU A 5 -35.85 -38.67 -3.05
N LYS A 6 -35.17 -39.79 -2.71
CA LYS A 6 -34.53 -39.98 -1.40
C LYS A 6 -33.19 -39.28 -1.25
N ILE A 7 -32.56 -38.87 -2.36
CA ILE A 7 -31.24 -38.23 -2.37
C ILE A 7 -31.37 -36.70 -2.26
N PHE A 8 -32.44 -36.11 -2.82
CA PHE A 8 -32.63 -34.65 -2.80
C PHE A 8 -33.44 -34.12 -1.60
N ALA A 9 -34.18 -34.98 -0.89
CA ALA A 9 -34.91 -34.60 0.31
C ALA A 9 -34.00 -34.04 1.45
N PRO A 10 -32.83 -34.62 1.77
CA PRO A 10 -31.95 -34.03 2.79
C PRO A 10 -31.28 -32.71 2.35
N ALA A 11 -31.01 -32.54 1.06
CA ALA A 11 -30.42 -31.30 0.53
C ALA A 11 -31.40 -30.11 0.57
N ALA A 12 -32.67 -30.35 0.27
CA ALA A 12 -33.71 -29.33 0.38
C ALA A 12 -34.01 -28.93 1.85
N GLY A 13 -33.95 -29.90 2.77
CA GLY A 13 -34.08 -29.65 4.21
C GLY A 13 -32.93 -28.82 4.78
N GLY A 14 -31.69 -29.07 4.33
CA GLY A 14 -30.52 -28.30 4.72
C GLY A 14 -30.58 -26.84 4.27
N ALA A 15 -30.95 -26.58 3.00
CA ALA A 15 -31.09 -25.23 2.47
C ALA A 15 -32.20 -24.44 3.18
N ALA A 16 -33.35 -25.07 3.46
CA ALA A 16 -34.43 -24.45 4.23
C ALA A 16 -34.02 -24.15 5.68
N GLY A 17 -33.24 -25.03 6.32
CA GLY A 17 -32.71 -24.82 7.67
C GLY A 17 -31.76 -23.62 7.74
N VAL A 18 -30.83 -23.51 6.79
CA VAL A 18 -29.86 -22.40 6.72
C VAL A 18 -30.57 -21.07 6.44
N LEU A 19 -31.55 -21.04 5.53
CA LEU A 19 -32.34 -19.83 5.25
C LEU A 19 -33.22 -19.41 6.43
N THR A 20 -33.80 -20.37 7.16
CA THR A 20 -34.61 -20.05 8.35
C THR A 20 -33.73 -19.54 9.49
N MET A 21 -32.53 -20.11 9.66
CA MET A 21 -31.58 -19.67 10.69
C MET A 21 -30.99 -18.29 10.35
N ALA A 22 -30.72 -18.00 9.07
CA ALA A 22 -30.32 -16.68 8.61
C ALA A 22 -31.43 -15.63 8.81
N TYR A 23 -32.69 -15.98 8.55
CA TYR A 23 -33.83 -15.08 8.80
C TYR A 23 -34.02 -14.80 10.30
N VAL A 24 -33.92 -15.83 11.15
CA VAL A 24 -34.07 -15.67 12.61
C VAL A 24 -32.89 -14.91 13.22
N LEU A 25 -31.66 -15.08 12.73
CA LEU A 25 -30.49 -14.33 13.21
C LEU A 25 -30.49 -12.88 12.70
N ALA A 26 -31.03 -12.61 11.50
CA ALA A 26 -31.18 -11.25 11.00
C ALA A 26 -32.15 -10.41 11.86
N ASP A 27 -33.24 -11.01 12.35
CA ASP A 27 -34.21 -10.34 13.22
C ASP A 27 -33.71 -10.12 14.67
N GLN A 28 -32.67 -10.83 15.11
CA GLN A 28 -32.12 -10.71 16.48
C GLN A 28 -31.20 -9.50 16.67
N PHE A 29 -30.77 -8.84 15.57
CA PHE A 29 -29.95 -7.62 15.61
C PHE A 29 -30.68 -6.37 15.08
N VAL A 30 -31.98 -6.48 14.75
CA VAL A 30 -32.82 -5.31 14.52
C VAL A 30 -33.21 -4.76 15.90
N VAL A 31 -32.50 -3.74 16.35
CA VAL A 31 -32.94 -2.89 17.46
C VAL A 31 -34.26 -2.27 17.05
N ASP A 32 -35.32 -2.49 17.84
CA ASP A 32 -36.58 -1.74 17.73
C ASP A 32 -36.24 -0.25 17.89
N ILE A 33 -36.17 0.47 16.76
CA ILE A 33 -36.08 1.92 16.79
C ILE A 33 -37.42 2.38 17.39
N PRO A 34 -37.42 3.01 18.58
CA PRO A 34 -38.66 3.47 19.18
C PRO A 34 -39.34 4.41 18.18
N SER A 35 -40.58 4.11 17.82
CA SER A 35 -41.38 4.97 16.96
C SER A 35 -41.31 6.39 17.53
N ILE A 36 -40.74 7.30 16.75
CA ILE A 36 -40.55 8.69 17.15
C ILE A 36 -41.94 9.25 17.44
N THR A 37 -42.26 9.38 18.73
CA THR A 37 -43.51 10.03 19.13
C THR A 37 -43.42 11.50 18.71
N PRO A 38 -44.51 12.12 18.24
CA PRO A 38 -44.50 13.53 17.82
C PRO A 38 -44.00 14.52 18.88
N ALA A 39 -43.93 14.10 20.15
CA ALA A 39 -43.41 14.86 21.27
C ALA A 39 -41.87 15.03 21.25
N LEU A 40 -41.11 14.05 20.75
CA LEU A 40 -39.65 14.13 20.65
C LEU A 40 -39.17 14.99 19.47
N VAL A 41 -39.92 15.00 18.36
CA VAL A 41 -39.69 15.93 17.24
C VAL A 41 -39.93 17.39 17.67
N SER A 42 -40.89 17.62 18.57
CA SER A 42 -41.18 18.97 19.08
C SER A 42 -40.08 19.51 20.01
N GLN A 43 -39.46 18.65 20.84
CA GLN A 43 -38.33 19.06 21.69
C GLN A 43 -37.01 19.19 20.91
N ALA A 44 -36.76 18.35 19.90
CA ALA A 44 -35.61 18.51 19.01
C ALA A 44 -35.72 19.77 18.14
N ASN A 45 -36.91 20.11 17.66
CA ASN A 45 -37.13 21.36 16.93
C ASN A 45 -37.00 22.59 17.81
N ALA A 46 -37.38 22.56 19.09
CA ALA A 46 -37.24 23.72 19.97
C ALA A 46 -35.76 24.03 20.34
N ALA A 47 -34.89 23.00 20.39
CA ALA A 47 -33.46 23.19 20.63
C ALA A 47 -32.68 23.53 19.36
N SER A 48 -33.16 23.14 18.18
CA SER A 48 -32.54 23.50 16.90
C SER A 48 -33.02 24.84 16.33
N THR A 49 -34.15 25.40 16.82
CA THR A 49 -34.66 26.68 16.35
C THR A 49 -33.92 27.90 16.89
N ASP A 50 -33.22 27.82 18.03
CA ASP A 50 -32.43 28.97 18.48
C ASP A 50 -31.09 29.10 17.73
N ALA A 51 -30.47 27.98 17.32
CA ALA A 51 -29.19 28.04 16.58
C ALA A 51 -29.36 28.21 15.07
N ALA A 52 -30.40 27.62 14.47
CA ALA A 52 -30.63 27.72 13.02
C ALA A 52 -31.24 29.07 12.59
N ASP A 53 -31.93 29.78 13.50
CA ASP A 53 -32.52 31.10 13.21
C ASP A 53 -31.44 32.21 13.21
N GLU A 54 -30.39 32.10 14.04
CA GLU A 54 -29.24 33.02 13.97
C GLU A 54 -28.39 32.79 12.71
N THR A 55 -28.23 31.54 12.23
CA THR A 55 -27.43 31.28 11.02
C THR A 55 -28.14 31.70 9.73
N GLN A 56 -29.48 31.73 9.73
CA GLN A 56 -30.26 32.15 8.57
C GLN A 56 -30.41 33.68 8.48
N ALA A 57 -30.25 34.41 9.60
CA ALA A 57 -30.35 35.86 9.63
C ALA A 57 -29.13 36.59 9.01
N ALA A 58 -27.95 35.96 8.97
CA ALA A 58 -26.72 36.59 8.46
C ALA A 58 -26.58 36.58 6.92
N ALA A 59 -27.46 35.88 6.20
CA ALA A 59 -27.31 35.65 4.76
C ALA A 59 -27.91 36.73 3.84
N THR A 60 -28.13 37.95 4.33
CA THR A 60 -28.93 38.97 3.61
C THR A 60 -28.15 40.19 3.11
N GLU A 61 -26.87 40.36 3.46
CA GLU A 61 -26.09 41.47 2.92
C GLU A 61 -25.38 41.06 1.62
N THR A 62 -25.89 41.59 0.50
CA THR A 62 -25.20 41.53 -0.78
C THR A 62 -23.95 42.41 -0.69
N PRO A 63 -22.75 41.93 -1.00
CA PRO A 63 -21.53 42.72 -0.87
C PRO A 63 -21.62 44.03 -1.67
N GLU A 64 -21.20 45.16 -1.07
CA GLU A 64 -21.07 46.42 -1.80
C GLU A 64 -19.89 46.34 -2.79
N GLY A 65 -20.18 46.01 -4.06
CA GLY A 65 -19.22 45.98 -5.15
C GLY A 65 -19.40 44.79 -6.10
N GLY A 66 -18.89 44.91 -7.34
CA GLY A 66 -18.98 43.86 -8.36
C GLY A 66 -20.37 43.70 -9.00
N PHE A 67 -20.72 42.48 -9.40
CA PHE A 67 -22.00 42.14 -10.05
C PHE A 67 -23.16 41.91 -9.07
N GLY A 68 -22.96 42.07 -7.76
CA GLY A 68 -24.00 41.84 -6.74
C GLY A 68 -24.44 40.38 -6.61
N LEU A 69 -23.54 39.42 -6.83
CA LEU A 69 -23.79 37.98 -6.69
C LEU A 69 -23.02 37.41 -5.49
N GLY A 70 -23.63 36.45 -4.79
CA GLY A 70 -23.04 35.78 -3.63
C GLY A 70 -23.21 36.54 -2.31
N ARG A 71 -22.53 36.05 -1.27
CA ARG A 71 -22.40 36.68 0.05
C ARG A 71 -20.97 36.52 0.57
N GLU A 72 -20.63 37.25 1.63
CA GLU A 72 -19.37 37.04 2.33
C GLU A 72 -19.32 35.61 2.91
N ALA A 73 -18.16 34.96 2.80
CA ALA A 73 -17.92 33.64 3.37
C ALA A 73 -17.69 33.79 4.87
N LEU A 74 -18.37 32.97 5.67
CA LEU A 74 -18.19 32.98 7.11
C LEU A 74 -16.81 32.41 7.47
N PRO A 75 -16.17 32.87 8.55
CA PRO A 75 -14.89 32.32 9.00
C PRO A 75 -14.90 30.79 9.15
N GLU A 76 -16.01 30.22 9.62
CA GLU A 76 -16.17 28.77 9.82
C GLU A 76 -16.21 28.00 8.49
N GLU A 77 -16.77 28.59 7.44
CA GLU A 77 -16.82 27.99 6.10
C GLU A 77 -15.43 27.98 5.47
N ILE A 78 -14.70 29.09 5.64
CA ILE A 78 -13.31 29.18 5.20
C ILE A 78 -12.47 28.16 5.95
N ALA A 79 -12.59 28.07 7.28
CA ALA A 79 -11.83 27.12 8.09
C ALA A 79 -12.14 25.65 7.72
N ALA A 80 -13.39 25.33 7.38
CA ALA A 80 -13.78 23.98 6.99
C ALA A 80 -13.22 23.56 5.62
N TRP A 81 -13.03 24.50 4.69
CA TRP A 81 -12.65 24.19 3.30
C TRP A 81 -11.17 24.47 3.00
N ASN A 82 -10.62 25.51 3.64
CA ASN A 82 -9.25 25.97 3.45
C ASN A 82 -8.31 25.31 4.46
N VAL A 83 -8.05 24.03 4.21
CA VAL A 83 -7.11 23.19 4.98
C VAL A 83 -5.80 22.97 4.22
N ASP A 84 -5.47 23.84 3.27
CA ASP A 84 -4.26 23.72 2.45
C ASP A 84 -3.01 23.96 3.28
N VAL A 85 -1.97 23.17 3.04
CA VAL A 85 -0.67 23.36 3.68
C VAL A 85 0.39 23.61 2.63
N ARG A 86 0.92 24.83 2.67
CA ARG A 86 1.92 25.32 1.72
C ARG A 86 3.34 24.97 2.18
N PRO A 87 4.33 24.99 1.27
CA PRO A 87 5.73 24.79 1.64
C PRO A 87 6.14 25.69 2.81
N GLY A 88 6.91 25.12 3.76
CA GLY A 88 7.28 25.80 5.00
C GLY A 88 6.23 25.75 6.12
N GLY A 89 5.16 24.97 5.97
CA GLY A 89 4.20 24.68 7.04
C GLY A 89 3.09 25.73 7.23
N ILE A 90 2.93 26.65 6.27
CA ILE A 90 1.87 27.67 6.34
C ILE A 90 0.52 26.98 6.13
N GLY A 91 -0.37 27.09 7.11
CA GLY A 91 -1.69 26.45 7.12
C GLY A 91 -1.79 25.22 8.03
N LEU A 92 -0.68 24.80 8.66
CA LEU A 92 -0.69 23.70 9.62
C LEU A 92 -1.56 24.01 10.85
N PRO A 93 -2.45 23.09 11.25
CA PRO A 93 -3.09 23.14 12.56
C PRO A 93 -2.07 22.81 13.66
N GLU A 94 -2.32 23.32 14.88
CA GLU A 94 -1.59 22.89 16.07
C GLU A 94 -1.78 21.38 16.28
N GLY A 95 -0.68 20.68 16.54
CA GLY A 95 -0.67 19.23 16.73
C GLY A 95 0.72 18.64 16.73
N ARG A 96 0.79 17.34 17.03
CA ARG A 96 2.01 16.52 17.01
C ARG A 96 1.70 15.03 16.81
N GLY A 97 2.70 14.26 16.40
CA GLY A 97 2.61 12.81 16.34
C GLY A 97 3.97 12.16 16.10
N ASP A 98 4.21 11.05 16.78
CA ASP A 98 5.47 10.29 16.70
C ASP A 98 5.38 9.12 15.71
N VAL A 99 6.55 8.59 15.35
CA VAL A 99 6.68 7.45 14.42
C VAL A 99 5.93 6.21 14.93
N ALA A 100 5.98 5.93 16.24
CA ALA A 100 5.37 4.73 16.82
C ALA A 100 3.83 4.75 16.82
N THR A 101 3.25 5.92 17.04
CA THR A 101 1.80 6.17 16.86
C THR A 101 1.47 6.11 15.38
N GLY A 102 2.33 6.68 14.53
CA GLY A 102 2.15 6.70 13.09
C GLY A 102 2.09 5.32 12.48
N GLU A 103 2.97 4.43 12.91
CA GLU A 103 2.98 3.02 12.51
C GLU A 103 1.64 2.33 12.82
N GLN A 104 1.08 2.57 14.01
CA GLN A 104 -0.19 1.96 14.42
C GLN A 104 -1.35 2.46 13.55
N VAL A 105 -1.46 3.78 13.37
CA VAL A 105 -2.51 4.36 12.52
C VAL A 105 -2.33 3.91 11.07
N PHE A 106 -1.08 3.85 10.58
CA PHE A 106 -0.77 3.40 9.22
C PHE A 106 -1.15 1.94 9.00
N ALA A 107 -0.87 1.05 9.95
CA ALA A 107 -1.26 -0.36 9.88
C ALA A 107 -2.78 -0.53 9.79
N GLU A 108 -3.55 0.29 10.51
CA GLU A 108 -5.01 0.22 10.53
C GLU A 108 -5.68 0.87 9.31
N ALA A 109 -5.15 2.00 8.85
CA ALA A 109 -5.81 2.86 7.87
C ALA A 109 -5.17 2.85 6.47
N CYS A 110 -3.92 2.40 6.34
CA CYS A 110 -3.12 2.60 5.12
C CYS A 110 -2.50 1.32 4.55
N ALA A 111 -2.01 0.42 5.41
CA ALA A 111 -1.16 -0.71 5.02
C ALA A 111 -1.83 -1.73 4.08
N VAL A 112 -3.16 -1.82 4.12
CA VAL A 112 -3.93 -2.69 3.19
C VAL A 112 -3.64 -2.39 1.72
N CYS A 113 -3.30 -1.14 1.40
CA CYS A 113 -2.90 -0.71 0.05
C CYS A 113 -1.41 -0.39 -0.01
N HIS A 114 -0.88 0.29 0.99
CA HIS A 114 0.47 0.84 0.95
C HIS A 114 1.56 -0.06 1.55
N GLY A 115 1.23 -1.27 2.01
CA GLY A 115 2.18 -2.18 2.66
C GLY A 115 2.44 -1.80 4.10
N ASP A 116 3.01 -2.70 4.90
CA ASP A 116 3.26 -2.42 6.31
C ASP A 116 4.34 -1.34 6.49
N PHE A 117 5.28 -1.22 5.55
CA PHE A 117 6.42 -0.30 5.55
C PHE A 117 6.31 0.79 4.47
N ALA A 118 5.09 1.07 4.02
CA ALA A 118 4.82 2.03 2.95
C ALA A 118 5.45 1.63 1.58
N GLU A 119 5.76 0.35 1.37
CA GLU A 119 6.41 -0.23 0.18
C GLU A 119 5.46 -0.58 -0.97
N GLY A 120 4.15 -0.42 -0.77
CA GLY A 120 3.09 -0.73 -1.73
C GLY A 120 2.71 -2.21 -1.79
N VAL A 121 1.41 -2.50 -1.94
CA VAL A 121 0.87 -3.85 -2.14
C VAL A 121 0.23 -3.97 -3.52
N GLY A 122 0.63 -4.99 -4.29
CA GLY A 122 0.11 -5.19 -5.64
C GLY A 122 0.49 -4.03 -6.56
N ASN A 123 -0.51 -3.34 -7.09
CA ASN A 123 -0.34 -2.17 -7.98
C ASN A 123 -0.68 -0.84 -7.28
N TRP A 124 -0.85 -0.85 -5.96
CA TRP A 124 -1.06 0.39 -5.20
C TRP A 124 0.23 1.20 -5.08
N PRO A 125 0.14 2.53 -4.90
CA PRO A 125 1.31 3.39 -4.86
C PRO A 125 2.31 3.01 -3.75
N VAL A 126 3.58 2.95 -4.13
CA VAL A 126 4.73 2.87 -3.24
C VAL A 126 5.00 4.26 -2.65
N LEU A 127 5.07 4.36 -1.32
CA LEU A 127 5.30 5.63 -0.61
C LEU A 127 6.75 5.77 -0.13
N ALA A 128 7.48 4.66 0.01
CA ALA A 128 8.87 4.65 0.45
C ALA A 128 9.81 3.85 -0.48
N GLY A 129 11.04 4.37 -0.66
CA GLY A 129 12.08 3.75 -1.50
C GLY A 129 12.30 4.46 -2.83
N GLY A 130 13.04 3.83 -3.75
CA GLY A 130 13.31 4.40 -5.08
C GLY A 130 14.37 5.51 -5.12
N PHE A 131 15.16 5.66 -4.05
CA PHE A 131 16.33 6.54 -4.06
C PHE A 131 17.29 6.17 -5.19
N ASP A 132 17.88 7.19 -5.81
CA ASP A 132 18.84 7.04 -6.93
C ASP A 132 18.28 6.33 -8.17
N THR A 133 16.96 6.31 -8.37
CA THR A 133 16.31 5.70 -9.56
C THR A 133 15.77 6.72 -10.55
N LEU A 134 15.92 8.03 -10.30
CA LEU A 134 15.24 9.07 -11.11
C LEU A 134 15.73 9.16 -12.56
N ASP A 135 16.93 8.67 -12.85
CA ASP A 135 17.55 8.57 -14.18
C ASP A 135 17.49 7.15 -14.78
N ASP A 136 16.87 6.19 -14.08
CA ASP A 136 16.64 4.85 -14.61
C ASP A 136 15.63 4.86 -15.77
N LYS A 137 15.62 3.77 -16.56
CA LYS A 137 14.61 3.56 -17.61
C LYS A 137 13.18 3.51 -17.04
N ASP A 138 13.03 3.02 -15.80
CA ASP A 138 11.75 2.92 -15.09
C ASP A 138 11.90 3.42 -13.64
N PRO A 139 11.83 4.74 -13.42
CA PRO A 139 12.04 5.35 -12.10
C PRO A 139 10.99 5.00 -11.07
N VAL A 140 11.42 4.75 -9.82
CA VAL A 140 10.51 4.55 -8.68
C VAL A 140 10.37 5.86 -7.91
N LYS A 141 9.28 6.57 -8.18
CA LYS A 141 9.02 7.93 -7.68
C LYS A 141 8.12 7.91 -6.44
N THR A 142 8.72 8.08 -5.27
CA THR A 142 8.04 8.00 -3.97
C THR A 142 8.09 9.33 -3.23
N VAL A 143 7.59 9.36 -1.98
CA VAL A 143 7.72 10.54 -1.11
C VAL A 143 9.19 10.88 -0.87
N GLY A 144 10.03 9.90 -0.54
CA GLY A 144 11.45 10.15 -0.27
C GLY A 144 12.29 10.41 -1.51
N SER A 145 12.02 9.71 -2.63
CA SER A 145 12.86 9.82 -3.82
C SER A 145 12.52 11.00 -4.72
N TYR A 146 11.27 11.48 -4.71
CA TYR A 146 10.81 12.44 -5.71
C TYR A 146 10.14 13.68 -5.14
N TRP A 147 9.42 13.61 -4.03
CA TRP A 147 8.60 14.75 -3.59
C TRP A 147 9.46 15.89 -3.02
N PRO A 148 9.16 17.16 -3.34
CA PRO A 148 10.01 18.28 -2.92
C PRO A 148 9.68 18.80 -1.52
N TYR A 149 8.44 18.61 -1.03
CA TYR A 149 7.98 19.26 0.20
C TYR A 149 7.16 18.31 1.06
N LEU A 150 7.45 18.31 2.36
CA LEU A 150 6.67 17.57 3.37
C LEU A 150 5.23 18.08 3.47
N SER A 151 5.01 19.37 3.19
CA SER A 151 3.68 19.99 3.19
C SER A 151 2.69 19.29 2.26
N THR A 152 3.18 18.78 1.11
CA THR A 152 2.33 18.04 0.16
C THR A 152 1.91 16.69 0.74
N VAL A 153 2.79 16.01 1.49
CA VAL A 153 2.44 14.76 2.18
C VAL A 153 1.33 15.06 3.19
N TRP A 154 1.53 16.09 4.01
CA TRP A 154 0.58 16.51 5.02
C TRP A 154 -0.82 16.81 4.46
N ASP A 155 -0.89 17.79 3.56
CA ASP A 155 -2.13 18.28 2.97
C ASP A 155 -2.86 17.13 2.25
N TYR A 156 -2.14 16.38 1.42
CA TYR A 156 -2.76 15.30 0.65
C TYR A 156 -3.31 14.19 1.53
N VAL A 157 -2.57 13.75 2.55
CA VAL A 157 -3.04 12.72 3.48
C VAL A 157 -4.25 13.21 4.25
N HIS A 158 -4.18 14.41 4.85
CA HIS A 158 -5.30 14.99 5.62
C HIS A 158 -6.56 15.19 4.76
N ARG A 159 -6.39 15.67 3.52
CA ARG A 159 -7.49 16.03 2.62
C ARG A 159 -8.10 14.85 1.89
N SER A 160 -7.30 13.84 1.55
CA SER A 160 -7.66 12.84 0.51
C SER A 160 -7.46 11.40 0.92
N MET A 161 -6.88 11.13 2.10
CA MET A 161 -6.67 9.77 2.62
C MET A 161 -7.44 9.53 3.93
N PRO A 162 -7.74 8.26 4.26
CA PRO A 162 -7.58 7.04 3.45
C PRO A 162 -8.46 7.02 2.18
N PHE A 163 -8.01 6.34 1.13
CA PHE A 163 -8.81 6.21 -0.10
C PHE A 163 -10.15 5.51 0.17
N GLY A 164 -11.26 6.18 -0.15
CA GLY A 164 -12.62 5.73 0.16
C GLY A 164 -13.18 6.23 1.50
N ASN A 165 -12.36 6.83 2.36
CA ASN A 165 -12.75 7.43 3.64
C ASN A 165 -11.94 8.71 3.95
N ALA A 166 -11.77 9.59 2.97
CA ALA A 166 -10.98 10.80 3.10
C ALA A 166 -11.54 11.76 4.17
N GLN A 167 -10.68 12.61 4.75
CA GLN A 167 -11.02 13.56 5.83
C GLN A 167 -11.55 12.90 7.11
N SER A 168 -11.15 11.65 7.36
CA SER A 168 -11.50 10.93 8.59
C SER A 168 -10.41 10.98 9.67
N LEU A 169 -9.21 11.44 9.33
CA LEU A 169 -8.07 11.53 10.23
C LEU A 169 -8.03 12.89 10.94
N SER A 170 -7.71 12.86 12.23
CA SER A 170 -7.40 14.06 13.00
C SER A 170 -6.02 14.62 12.67
N PRO A 171 -5.76 15.92 12.96
CA PRO A 171 -4.42 16.50 12.77
C PRO A 171 -3.30 15.68 13.42
N ASP A 172 -3.43 15.24 14.67
CA ASP A 172 -2.37 14.47 15.35
C ASP A 172 -2.10 13.11 14.66
N GLU A 173 -3.15 12.43 14.17
CA GLU A 173 -2.99 11.18 13.42
C GLU A 173 -2.25 11.38 12.11
N VAL A 174 -2.52 12.48 11.39
CA VAL A 174 -1.76 12.80 10.18
C VAL A 174 -0.30 13.07 10.55
N TYR A 175 0.02 13.67 11.72
CA TYR A 175 1.39 14.03 12.18
C TYR A 175 2.17 12.76 12.39
N ALA A 176 1.53 11.83 13.08
CA ALA A 176 2.03 10.50 13.31
C ALA A 176 2.28 9.76 11.98
N ILE A 177 1.31 9.71 11.06
CA ILE A 177 1.47 9.06 9.74
C ILE A 177 2.61 9.69 8.94
N THR A 178 2.71 11.02 8.95
CA THR A 178 3.75 11.74 8.21
C THR A 178 5.13 11.46 8.78
N ALA A 179 5.27 11.43 10.11
CA ALA A 179 6.49 10.98 10.79
C ALA A 179 6.84 9.54 10.41
N TYR A 180 5.85 8.65 10.35
CA TYR A 180 6.06 7.25 9.95
C TYR A 180 6.49 7.10 8.48
N ILE A 181 5.95 7.90 7.57
CA ILE A 181 6.39 7.92 6.16
C ILE A 181 7.83 8.45 6.04
N LEU A 182 8.21 9.46 6.82
CA LEU A 182 9.60 9.94 6.89
C LEU A 182 10.53 8.83 7.39
N TYR A 183 10.13 8.12 8.45
CA TYR A 183 10.88 6.98 9.00
C TYR A 183 11.03 5.85 7.97
N SER A 184 9.94 5.50 7.27
CA SER A 184 9.93 4.48 6.22
C SER A 184 10.84 4.84 5.04
N ASN A 185 11.11 6.14 4.85
CA ASN A 185 12.05 6.68 3.86
C ASN A 185 13.47 6.92 4.42
N TYR A 186 13.76 6.48 5.66
CA TYR A 186 15.06 6.66 6.32
C TYR A 186 15.48 8.12 6.51
N LEU A 187 14.50 9.04 6.62
CA LEU A 187 14.76 10.47 6.80
C LEU A 187 14.82 10.89 8.26
N VAL A 188 14.25 10.08 9.16
CA VAL A 188 14.21 10.30 10.61
C VAL A 188 14.37 8.96 11.36
N GLU A 189 14.73 9.04 12.64
CA GLU A 189 14.85 7.89 13.53
C GLU A 189 13.47 7.44 14.09
N ASP A 190 13.43 6.27 14.74
CA ASP A 190 12.21 5.65 15.25
C ASP A 190 11.57 6.37 16.46
N ASP A 191 12.30 7.26 17.12
CA ASP A 191 11.84 8.08 18.24
C ASP A 191 11.45 9.52 17.84
N PHE A 192 11.42 9.82 16.55
CA PHE A 192 11.10 11.14 16.03
C PHE A 192 9.63 11.53 16.27
N GLU A 193 9.40 12.77 16.71
CA GLU A 193 8.08 13.39 16.85
C GLU A 193 7.97 14.59 15.89
N LEU A 194 7.01 14.54 14.97
CA LEU A 194 6.69 15.65 14.08
C LEU A 194 5.61 16.53 14.73
N SER A 195 5.73 17.83 14.58
CA SER A 195 4.78 18.81 15.11
C SER A 195 4.70 20.03 14.19
N HIS A 196 3.68 20.85 14.40
CA HIS A 196 3.58 22.15 13.73
C HIS A 196 4.78 23.08 14.00
N GLU A 197 5.52 22.89 15.10
CA GLU A 197 6.67 23.74 15.48
C GLU A 197 7.94 23.38 14.71
N ASN A 198 8.21 22.08 14.49
CA ASN A 198 9.43 21.58 13.83
C ASN A 198 9.21 21.15 12.37
N PHE A 199 7.98 21.23 11.84
CA PHE A 199 7.65 20.77 10.49
C PHE A 199 8.54 21.38 9.40
N ALA A 200 8.84 22.67 9.52
CA ALA A 200 9.62 23.41 8.53
C ALA A 200 11.13 23.08 8.57
N GLU A 201 11.59 22.34 9.58
CA GLU A 201 12.99 21.92 9.72
C GLU A 201 13.31 20.65 8.91
N VAL A 202 12.28 19.93 8.43
CA VAL A 202 12.46 18.71 7.64
C VAL A 202 12.73 19.06 6.17
N GLU A 203 13.93 18.75 5.71
CA GLU A 203 14.33 18.90 4.31
C GLU A 203 14.12 17.60 3.53
N MET A 204 13.38 17.67 2.42
CA MET A 204 13.16 16.52 1.55
C MET A 204 14.34 16.34 0.57
N PRO A 205 14.77 15.10 0.27
CA PRO A 205 15.94 14.85 -0.57
C PRO A 205 15.89 15.48 -1.97
N ASN A 206 14.69 15.59 -2.56
CA ASN A 206 14.49 16.12 -3.90
C ASN A 206 13.87 17.54 -3.91
N ALA A 207 14.09 18.34 -2.85
CA ALA A 207 13.53 19.69 -2.73
C ALA A 207 13.88 20.61 -3.92
N ASP A 208 15.09 20.47 -4.46
CA ASP A 208 15.60 21.25 -5.60
C ASP A 208 15.44 20.52 -6.96
N GLY A 209 14.76 19.38 -7.00
CA GLY A 209 14.65 18.52 -8.19
C GLY A 209 13.65 18.97 -9.25
N PHE A 210 13.05 20.15 -9.09
CA PHE A 210 11.98 20.65 -9.94
C PHE A 210 12.34 21.99 -10.56
N ILE A 211 11.94 22.17 -11.82
CA ILE A 211 12.08 23.41 -12.55
C ILE A 211 10.71 23.94 -12.96
N VAL A 212 10.61 25.25 -13.14
CA VAL A 212 9.48 25.84 -13.88
C VAL A 212 9.62 25.42 -15.34
N ASP A 213 8.48 25.15 -15.98
CA ASP A 213 8.40 24.78 -17.40
C ASP A 213 9.28 25.67 -18.29
N ASP A 214 10.30 25.08 -18.91
CA ASP A 214 11.33 25.72 -19.73
C ASP A 214 11.22 25.37 -21.23
N ARG A 215 10.12 24.70 -21.63
CA ARG A 215 9.84 24.39 -23.04
C ARG A 215 9.85 25.61 -23.97
N PRO A 216 9.45 26.83 -23.53
CA PRO A 216 9.63 28.04 -24.35
C PRO A 216 11.07 28.29 -24.80
N GLU A 217 12.03 27.95 -23.96
CA GLU A 217 13.46 28.12 -24.20
C GLU A 217 14.07 26.89 -24.89
N THR A 218 13.74 25.68 -24.43
CA THR A 218 14.40 24.43 -24.82
C THR A 218 13.79 23.74 -26.04
N GLU A 219 12.49 23.91 -26.28
CA GLU A 219 11.76 23.14 -27.30
C GLU A 219 11.13 24.02 -28.38
N TYR A 220 10.50 25.14 -28.02
CA TYR A 220 9.70 25.90 -28.98
C TYR A 220 10.54 26.46 -30.13
N THR A 221 11.80 26.78 -29.87
CA THR A 221 12.75 27.24 -30.90
C THR A 221 13.11 26.12 -31.90
N ILE A 222 13.01 24.86 -31.47
CA ILE A 222 13.23 23.68 -32.31
C ILE A 222 11.98 23.41 -33.18
N TRP A 223 10.79 23.50 -32.58
CA TRP A 223 9.53 23.08 -33.24
C TRP A 223 8.83 24.17 -34.03
N ARG A 224 9.04 25.45 -33.71
CA ARG A 224 8.45 26.59 -34.44
C ARG A 224 9.32 27.02 -35.61
N THR A 225 9.68 26.04 -36.44
CA THR A 225 10.42 26.22 -37.70
C THR A 225 9.53 25.83 -38.88
N GLU A 226 9.90 26.22 -40.10
CA GLU A 226 9.15 25.80 -41.29
C GLU A 226 9.33 24.28 -41.48
N PRO A 227 8.24 23.49 -41.51
CA PRO A 227 8.34 22.04 -41.64
C PRO A 227 8.86 21.62 -43.03
N CYS A 228 9.46 20.43 -43.10
CA CYS A 228 9.78 19.84 -44.40
C CYS A 228 8.49 19.44 -45.15
N MET A 229 8.42 19.78 -46.44
CA MET A 229 7.27 19.48 -47.29
C MET A 229 7.52 18.37 -48.31
N GLU A 230 8.76 18.15 -48.76
CA GLU A 230 9.11 17.18 -49.79
C GLU A 230 10.44 16.47 -49.46
N GLY A 231 10.50 15.15 -49.68
CA GLY A 231 11.74 14.37 -49.50
C GLY A 231 12.25 14.30 -48.05
N CYS A 232 11.35 14.27 -47.06
CA CYS A 232 11.69 14.54 -45.66
C CYS A 232 12.38 13.39 -44.90
N LYS A 233 12.28 12.16 -45.40
CA LYS A 233 12.90 10.97 -44.78
C LYS A 233 13.41 10.05 -45.87
N ASP A 234 14.55 9.41 -45.62
CA ASP A 234 15.15 8.41 -46.52
C ASP A 234 14.50 7.03 -46.39
N ASN A 235 13.95 6.71 -45.20
CA ASN A 235 13.32 5.42 -44.89
C ASN A 235 12.14 5.59 -43.93
N VAL A 236 11.20 4.65 -43.98
CA VAL A 236 9.95 4.59 -43.20
C VAL A 236 9.72 3.22 -42.57
N GLU A 237 10.81 2.56 -42.14
CA GLU A 237 10.75 1.26 -41.48
C GLU A 237 9.87 1.27 -40.22
N ILE A 238 9.07 0.22 -40.06
CA ILE A 238 8.18 0.04 -38.91
C ILE A 238 9.02 -0.53 -37.75
N THR A 239 9.16 0.24 -36.67
CA THR A 239 9.95 -0.17 -35.49
C THR A 239 9.11 -0.73 -34.35
N MET A 240 7.82 -0.40 -34.28
CA MET A 240 6.91 -0.86 -33.23
C MET A 240 5.49 -1.00 -33.79
N ARG A 241 4.74 -2.00 -33.30
CA ARG A 241 3.31 -2.22 -33.62
C ARG A 241 2.54 -2.42 -32.33
N ALA A 242 1.46 -1.67 -32.14
CA ALA A 242 0.61 -1.80 -30.94
C ALA A 242 0.01 -3.22 -30.80
N SER A 243 -0.28 -3.87 -31.93
CA SER A 243 -0.75 -5.26 -32.01
C SER A 243 0.24 -6.30 -31.47
N VAL A 244 1.49 -5.92 -31.17
CA VAL A 244 2.48 -6.82 -30.54
C VAL A 244 2.33 -6.82 -29.02
N VAL A 245 1.90 -5.69 -28.44
CA VAL A 245 1.65 -5.59 -26.99
C VAL A 245 0.25 -6.05 -26.64
N ASP A 246 -0.72 -5.75 -27.51
CA ASP A 246 -2.08 -6.29 -27.49
C ASP A 246 -2.80 -6.24 -26.14
N VAL A 247 -2.84 -5.03 -25.56
CA VAL A 247 -3.54 -4.73 -24.29
C VAL A 247 -4.78 -3.85 -24.51
N THR A 248 -5.24 -3.74 -25.76
CA THR A 248 -6.42 -2.94 -26.10
C THR A 248 -7.66 -3.83 -25.93
N PRO A 249 -8.67 -3.42 -25.13
CA PRO A 249 -9.89 -4.21 -25.01
C PRO A 249 -10.54 -4.46 -26.37
N GLU A 250 -10.94 -5.70 -26.60
CA GLU A 250 -11.65 -6.09 -27.82
C GLU A 250 -13.16 -5.83 -27.66
N GLU A 251 -13.81 -5.40 -28.74
CA GLU A 251 -15.27 -5.46 -28.84
C GLU A 251 -15.65 -6.83 -29.42
N ASP A 252 -16.68 -7.47 -28.86
CA ASP A 252 -17.23 -8.72 -29.40
C ASP A 252 -17.56 -8.54 -30.91
N GLY A 253 -16.78 -9.17 -31.79
CA GLY A 253 -16.96 -9.12 -33.25
C GLY A 253 -16.05 -8.13 -34.03
N ALA A 254 -15.09 -7.47 -33.38
CA ALA A 254 -14.14 -6.56 -34.06
C ALA A 254 -13.23 -7.28 -35.08
N GLU A 255 -12.93 -8.56 -34.86
CA GLU A 255 -12.12 -9.38 -35.77
C GLU A 255 -12.77 -9.59 -37.14
N GLU A 256 -14.11 -9.61 -37.22
CA GLU A 256 -14.85 -9.80 -38.49
C GLU A 256 -14.77 -8.59 -39.43
N GLN A 257 -14.48 -7.38 -38.91
CA GLN A 257 -14.40 -6.15 -39.71
C GLN A 257 -12.98 -5.83 -40.17
N ALA A 258 -11.95 -6.25 -39.42
CA ALA A 258 -10.55 -6.05 -39.79
C ALA A 258 -10.09 -6.97 -40.94
N ALA A 259 -10.74 -8.12 -41.13
CA ALA A 259 -10.43 -9.08 -42.20
C ALA A 259 -10.91 -8.67 -43.61
N ALA A 260 -11.57 -7.50 -43.75
CA ALA A 260 -12.17 -7.05 -45.01
C ALA A 260 -11.26 -6.20 -45.92
N GLU A 261 -10.03 -5.86 -45.50
CA GLU A 261 -9.03 -5.22 -46.37
C GLU A 261 -7.93 -6.22 -46.76
N PRO A 262 -7.60 -6.36 -48.07
CA PRO A 262 -6.69 -7.40 -48.51
C PRO A 262 -5.25 -7.04 -48.12
N ALA A 263 -4.73 -7.72 -47.09
CA ALA A 263 -3.31 -7.76 -46.79
C ALA A 263 -2.57 -8.47 -47.94
N ALA A 264 -1.57 -7.81 -48.49
CA ALA A 264 -0.64 -8.41 -49.43
C ALA A 264 0.18 -9.50 -48.71
N GLU A 265 0.03 -10.74 -49.17
CA GLU A 265 0.77 -11.91 -48.75
C GLU A 265 2.26 -11.73 -49.09
N ASP A 266 3.14 -11.75 -48.08
CA ASP A 266 4.37 -12.53 -48.22
C ASP A 266 4.88 -13.03 -46.86
N ALA A 267 5.54 -14.18 -46.97
CA ALA A 267 5.80 -15.23 -46.00
C ALA A 267 6.29 -14.83 -44.60
N ALA A 268 5.63 -15.39 -43.58
CA ALA A 268 6.24 -15.69 -42.29
C ALA A 268 6.24 -17.21 -42.09
N GLU A 269 7.44 -17.74 -41.92
CA GLU A 269 7.80 -19.14 -41.73
C GLU A 269 7.33 -19.62 -40.33
N GLU A 270 6.66 -20.78 -40.28
CA GLU A 270 6.14 -21.39 -39.07
C GLU A 270 7.28 -21.82 -38.11
N ILE A 271 7.21 -21.35 -36.86
CA ILE A 271 7.95 -21.94 -35.74
C ILE A 271 6.91 -22.61 -34.83
N GLU A 272 6.85 -23.94 -34.90
CA GLU A 272 6.11 -24.77 -33.95
C GLU A 272 6.79 -24.74 -32.57
N MET A 273 6.06 -24.30 -31.54
CA MET A 273 6.32 -24.70 -30.16
C MET A 273 5.17 -25.57 -29.67
N ALA A 274 5.51 -26.84 -29.44
CA ALA A 274 4.63 -27.88 -28.95
C ALA A 274 4.11 -27.57 -27.54
N ALA A 275 2.79 -27.71 -27.40
CA ALA A 275 2.07 -27.76 -26.13
C ALA A 275 2.39 -29.06 -25.38
N ALA A 276 2.42 -28.98 -24.04
CA ALA A 276 2.34 -30.13 -23.16
C ALA A 276 1.17 -29.92 -22.19
N ASP A 277 0.18 -30.82 -22.29
CA ASP A 277 -0.98 -30.99 -21.42
C ASP A 277 -0.57 -31.51 -20.02
N PRO A 278 -1.44 -31.39 -18.98
CA PRO A 278 -1.10 -31.55 -17.57
C PRO A 278 -1.52 -32.90 -16.94
N GLU A 279 -1.20 -32.99 -15.64
CA GLU A 279 -1.74 -33.89 -14.58
C GLU A 279 -1.19 -35.34 -14.47
N PRO A 280 -1.26 -36.01 -13.28
CA PRO A 280 -2.01 -35.66 -12.05
C PRO A 280 -1.27 -35.78 -10.71
N THR A 281 -1.98 -35.32 -9.68
CA THR A 281 -1.78 -35.49 -8.23
C THR A 281 -1.82 -36.94 -7.75
N GLU A 282 -0.96 -37.32 -6.80
CA GLU A 282 -1.32 -38.34 -5.80
C GLU A 282 -0.54 -38.16 -4.48
N THR A 283 -1.33 -38.07 -3.41
CA THR A 283 -0.99 -38.08 -1.98
C THR A 283 -0.23 -39.33 -1.54
N ALA A 284 0.86 -39.17 -0.78
CA ALA A 284 1.24 -40.10 0.30
C ALA A 284 2.35 -39.53 1.20
N ALA A 285 2.01 -39.28 2.47
CA ALA A 285 2.93 -39.45 3.59
C ALA A 285 2.75 -40.89 4.15
N PRO A 286 3.61 -41.43 5.04
CA PRO A 286 4.77 -40.81 5.69
C PRO A 286 6.03 -41.72 5.74
N ALA A 287 7.21 -41.13 5.97
CA ALA A 287 8.27 -41.73 6.78
C ALA A 287 9.36 -40.71 7.08
N ALA A 288 9.73 -40.61 8.35
CA ALA A 288 10.90 -39.89 8.83
C ALA A 288 12.18 -40.53 8.28
N ASP A 289 13.08 -39.70 7.75
CA ASP A 289 14.51 -39.99 7.74
C ASP A 289 15.28 -38.65 7.82
N GLU A 290 16.30 -38.65 8.66
CA GLU A 290 17.17 -37.50 8.93
C GLU A 290 17.99 -37.20 7.67
N SER A 291 17.65 -36.10 6.99
CA SER A 291 18.52 -35.47 6.01
C SER A 291 18.70 -34.02 6.43
N THR A 292 19.93 -33.65 6.79
CA THR A 292 20.37 -32.29 7.17
C THR A 292 20.39 -31.30 6.00
N ALA A 293 19.50 -31.49 5.02
CA ALA A 293 19.33 -30.57 3.89
C ALA A 293 17.83 -30.23 3.79
N PRO A 294 17.46 -28.94 3.80
CA PRO A 294 16.07 -28.54 3.71
C PRO A 294 15.44 -29.01 2.39
N ASP A 295 14.15 -29.37 2.45
CA ASP A 295 13.39 -29.85 1.28
C ASP A 295 13.45 -28.79 0.15
N PRO A 296 13.96 -29.14 -1.05
CA PRO A 296 14.08 -28.21 -2.17
C PRO A 296 12.77 -27.53 -2.56
N GLU A 297 11.62 -28.20 -2.41
CA GLU A 297 10.31 -27.60 -2.72
C GLU A 297 9.94 -26.53 -1.69
N LEU A 298 10.21 -26.79 -0.39
CA LEU A 298 10.01 -25.80 0.67
C LEU A 298 10.98 -24.63 0.55
N VAL A 299 12.24 -24.86 0.17
CA VAL A 299 13.21 -23.79 -0.10
C VAL A 299 12.70 -22.87 -1.23
N ALA A 300 12.21 -23.44 -2.33
CA ALA A 300 11.66 -22.66 -3.44
C ALA A 300 10.37 -21.91 -3.06
N ALA A 301 9.54 -22.48 -2.18
CA ALA A 301 8.39 -21.78 -1.61
C ALA A 301 8.84 -20.64 -0.67
N GLY A 302 9.85 -20.89 0.15
CA GLY A 302 10.40 -19.92 1.09
C GLY A 302 11.06 -18.74 0.41
N GLU A 303 11.72 -18.93 -0.73
CA GLU A 303 12.25 -17.84 -1.56
C GLU A 303 11.13 -16.86 -1.98
N LYS A 304 9.94 -17.39 -2.32
CA LYS A 304 8.77 -16.56 -2.64
C LYS A 304 8.26 -15.81 -1.43
N VAL A 305 8.24 -16.44 -0.26
CA VAL A 305 7.85 -15.80 1.02
C VAL A 305 8.88 -14.74 1.43
N PHE A 306 10.17 -14.96 1.18
CA PHE A 306 11.26 -14.05 1.49
C PHE A 306 11.14 -12.70 0.78
N ARG A 307 10.30 -12.59 -0.25
CA ARG A 307 9.93 -11.30 -0.86
C ARG A 307 9.31 -10.31 0.13
N LYS A 308 8.70 -10.81 1.22
CA LYS A 308 8.21 -10.00 2.35
C LYS A 308 9.34 -9.52 3.28
N CYS A 309 10.49 -10.18 3.24
CA CYS A 309 11.67 -9.90 4.08
C CYS A 309 12.73 -9.05 3.35
N LYS A 310 12.77 -9.09 2.01
CA LYS A 310 13.84 -8.49 1.18
C LYS A 310 13.97 -6.97 1.28
N ALA A 311 12.92 -6.28 1.73
CA ALA A 311 12.96 -4.84 1.97
C ALA A 311 13.95 -4.51 3.10
N CYS A 312 13.93 -5.34 4.15
CA CYS A 312 14.69 -5.12 5.37
C CYS A 312 15.94 -5.99 5.49
N HIS A 313 15.96 -7.15 4.85
CA HIS A 313 17.01 -8.15 5.01
C HIS A 313 17.63 -8.57 3.69
N MET A 314 18.87 -9.07 3.77
CA MET A 314 19.60 -9.67 2.65
C MET A 314 20.10 -11.05 3.04
N VAL A 315 20.16 -11.94 2.05
CA VAL A 315 20.78 -13.28 2.13
C VAL A 315 21.66 -13.51 0.89
N GLY A 316 22.58 -14.46 0.98
CA GLY A 316 23.50 -14.84 -0.11
C GLY A 316 24.85 -14.14 -0.07
N GLU A 317 25.68 -14.43 -1.06
CA GLU A 317 27.05 -13.89 -1.18
C GLU A 317 27.01 -12.35 -1.33
N GLY A 318 27.77 -11.64 -0.50
CA GLY A 318 27.84 -10.18 -0.52
C GLY A 318 26.66 -9.46 0.15
N ALA A 319 25.82 -10.16 0.91
CA ALA A 319 24.75 -9.57 1.71
C ALA A 319 25.28 -8.51 2.70
N LYS A 320 24.52 -7.43 2.91
CA LYS A 320 24.85 -6.32 3.82
C LYS A 320 23.65 -5.99 4.71
N ASN A 321 23.93 -5.45 5.89
CA ASN A 321 22.90 -4.96 6.81
C ASN A 321 22.09 -3.83 6.15
N ARG A 322 20.77 -3.79 6.40
CA ARG A 322 19.82 -2.75 5.96
C ARG A 322 18.99 -2.29 7.17
N VAL A 323 17.65 -2.20 7.03
CA VAL A 323 16.72 -2.01 8.17
C VAL A 323 16.93 -3.11 9.21
N GLY A 324 17.12 -4.35 8.73
CA GLY A 324 17.43 -5.52 9.53
C GLY A 324 18.83 -6.05 9.23
N PRO A 325 19.33 -6.96 10.08
CA PRO A 325 20.62 -7.62 9.88
C PRO A 325 20.60 -8.55 8.65
N VAL A 326 21.78 -8.88 8.14
CA VAL A 326 21.97 -10.02 7.22
C VAL A 326 21.48 -11.30 7.89
N LEU A 327 20.81 -12.17 7.12
CA LEU A 327 20.20 -13.39 7.63
C LEU A 327 20.95 -14.69 7.23
N ASN A 328 22.14 -14.57 6.65
CA ASN A 328 23.01 -15.73 6.41
C ASN A 328 23.38 -16.38 7.75
N GLY A 329 23.26 -17.69 7.84
CA GLY A 329 23.55 -18.45 9.07
C GLY A 329 22.67 -18.10 10.27
N VAL A 330 21.49 -17.48 10.07
CA VAL A 330 20.63 -17.06 11.20
C VAL A 330 20.06 -18.24 11.97
N MET A 331 19.77 -19.35 11.30
CA MET A 331 19.22 -20.54 11.94
C MET A 331 20.30 -21.22 12.79
N GLY A 332 20.01 -21.38 14.09
CA GLY A 332 20.94 -21.87 15.10
C GLY A 332 21.86 -20.80 15.70
N ALA A 333 21.89 -19.59 15.15
CA ALA A 333 22.69 -18.49 15.70
C ALA A 333 22.07 -17.91 16.99
N THR A 334 22.90 -17.26 17.81
CA THR A 334 22.44 -16.48 18.96
C THR A 334 21.53 -15.35 18.49
N ILE A 335 20.36 -15.21 19.12
CA ILE A 335 19.43 -14.10 18.87
C ILE A 335 20.16 -12.78 19.17
N GLY A 336 20.17 -11.85 18.22
CA GLY A 336 20.88 -10.57 18.37
C GLY A 336 22.40 -10.67 18.24
N GLY A 337 22.92 -11.78 17.69
CA GLY A 337 24.36 -12.07 17.65
C GLY A 337 25.13 -11.64 16.40
N HIS A 338 24.48 -11.05 15.38
CA HIS A 338 25.20 -10.60 14.17
C HIS A 338 26.03 -9.34 14.47
N ASP A 339 27.35 -9.43 14.32
CA ASP A 339 28.27 -8.31 14.52
C ASP A 339 27.92 -7.13 13.57
N ASP A 340 28.22 -5.89 13.96
CA ASP A 340 27.97 -4.69 13.14
C ASP A 340 26.49 -4.37 12.81
N PHE A 341 25.52 -4.91 13.56
CA PHE A 341 24.11 -4.46 13.54
C PHE A 341 23.67 -3.92 14.91
N LYS A 342 22.91 -2.82 14.92
CA LYS A 342 22.35 -2.23 16.16
C LYS A 342 20.98 -2.84 16.46
N TYR A 343 20.92 -3.70 17.47
CA TYR A 343 19.70 -4.36 17.88
C TYR A 343 18.83 -3.50 18.83
N SER A 344 17.57 -3.87 18.96
CA SER A 344 16.70 -3.36 20.03
C SER A 344 17.12 -3.94 21.38
N SER A 345 16.82 -3.26 22.49
CA SER A 345 17.19 -3.72 23.85
C SER A 345 16.74 -5.15 24.15
N VAL A 346 15.54 -5.55 23.71
CA VAL A 346 15.02 -6.91 23.91
C VAL A 346 15.86 -7.99 23.19
N PHE A 347 16.49 -7.65 22.07
CA PHE A 347 17.38 -8.56 21.34
C PHE A 347 18.75 -8.65 22.03
N GLU A 348 19.25 -7.54 22.58
CA GLU A 348 20.49 -7.53 23.38
C GLU A 348 20.33 -8.35 24.67
N GLU A 349 19.17 -8.27 25.33
CA GLU A 349 18.82 -9.10 26.49
C GLU A 349 18.77 -10.58 26.11
N ALA A 350 18.10 -10.94 25.01
CA ALA A 350 18.06 -12.31 24.51
C ALA A 350 19.45 -12.86 24.16
N ALA A 351 20.33 -12.02 23.61
CA ALA A 351 21.72 -12.36 23.33
C ALA A 351 22.50 -12.65 24.62
N ALA A 352 22.32 -11.82 25.66
CA ALA A 352 22.97 -12.00 26.96
C ALA A 352 22.50 -13.27 27.69
N GLU A 353 21.25 -13.69 27.47
CA GLU A 353 20.68 -14.95 27.95
C GLU A 353 21.16 -16.19 27.15
N GLY A 354 21.83 -15.99 26.02
CA GLY A 354 22.30 -17.06 25.15
C GLY A 354 21.17 -17.78 24.40
N ARG A 355 20.04 -17.11 24.15
CA ARG A 355 18.94 -17.67 23.36
C ARG A 355 19.38 -17.81 21.90
N VAL A 356 18.93 -18.86 21.24
CA VAL A 356 19.27 -19.18 19.84
C VAL A 356 18.03 -19.27 18.96
N TRP A 357 18.20 -19.04 17.66
CA TRP A 357 17.17 -19.22 16.65
C TRP A 357 17.03 -20.68 16.24
N ASP A 358 16.40 -21.50 17.09
CA ASP A 358 15.91 -22.81 16.67
C ASP A 358 14.59 -22.68 15.86
N ASP A 359 14.17 -23.78 15.23
CA ASP A 359 12.99 -23.80 14.36
C ASP A 359 11.71 -23.36 15.10
N ALA A 360 11.55 -23.72 16.38
CA ALA A 360 10.38 -23.37 17.17
C ALA A 360 10.37 -21.87 17.55
N ALA A 361 11.51 -21.35 18.01
CA ALA A 361 11.67 -19.94 18.33
C ALA A 361 11.49 -19.06 17.08
N MET A 362 12.05 -19.49 15.94
CA MET A 362 11.87 -18.79 14.66
C MET A 362 10.40 -18.81 14.22
N ALA A 363 9.71 -19.94 14.33
CA ALA A 363 8.30 -20.05 13.98
C ALA A 363 7.41 -19.13 14.83
N GLU A 364 7.59 -19.14 16.16
CA GLU A 364 6.84 -18.29 17.07
C GLU A 364 7.12 -16.80 16.84
N PHE A 365 8.38 -16.44 16.59
CA PHE A 365 8.74 -15.06 16.27
C PHE A 365 8.14 -14.60 14.95
N LEU A 366 8.25 -15.40 13.89
CA LEU A 366 7.72 -15.05 12.58
C LEU A 366 6.19 -15.00 12.54
N ALA A 367 5.49 -15.76 13.40
CA ALA A 367 4.05 -15.69 13.51
C ALA A 367 3.57 -14.34 14.07
N ALA A 368 4.27 -13.77 15.05
CA ALA A 368 3.92 -12.49 15.66
C ALA A 368 5.12 -11.82 16.37
N PRO A 369 6.01 -11.13 15.64
CA PRO A 369 7.27 -10.61 16.18
C PRO A 369 7.13 -9.72 17.40
N LYS A 370 6.22 -8.73 17.33
CA LYS A 370 5.96 -7.78 18.41
C LYS A 370 5.38 -8.43 19.66
N SER A 371 4.67 -9.56 19.51
CA SER A 371 4.12 -10.32 20.62
C SER A 371 5.18 -11.23 21.25
N TYR A 372 6.00 -11.89 20.44
CA TYR A 372 7.06 -12.79 20.91
C TYR A 372 8.22 -12.03 21.58
N MET A 373 8.67 -10.93 20.97
CA MET A 373 9.71 -10.04 21.51
C MET A 373 9.20 -8.61 21.61
N LYS A 374 8.52 -8.31 22.72
CA LYS A 374 7.99 -6.98 23.01
C LYS A 374 9.10 -5.93 23.04
N GLY A 375 9.00 -4.90 22.20
CA GLY A 375 10.03 -3.88 22.02
C GLY A 375 11.04 -4.19 20.91
N THR A 376 10.80 -5.23 20.10
CA THR A 376 11.57 -5.44 18.86
C THR A 376 11.38 -4.26 17.92
N LYS A 377 12.47 -3.88 17.24
CA LYS A 377 12.45 -2.92 16.13
C LYS A 377 11.97 -3.53 14.81
N MET A 378 11.72 -4.85 14.76
CA MET A 378 11.17 -5.49 13.57
C MET A 378 9.68 -5.20 13.44
N SER A 379 9.35 -4.19 12.64
CA SER A 379 8.00 -3.68 12.35
C SER A 379 7.23 -4.60 11.37
N PHE A 380 7.22 -5.90 11.63
CA PHE A 380 6.54 -6.89 10.78
C PHE A 380 5.31 -7.47 11.48
N ALA A 381 4.15 -7.49 10.81
CA ALA A 381 2.89 -7.98 11.38
C ALA A 381 2.89 -9.48 11.69
N GLY A 382 3.74 -10.26 10.98
CA GLY A 382 3.87 -11.70 11.12
C GLY A 382 3.26 -12.49 9.97
N LEU A 383 3.69 -13.75 9.82
CA LEU A 383 3.18 -14.70 8.84
C LEU A 383 1.96 -15.43 9.41
N LYS A 384 0.82 -15.37 8.71
CA LYS A 384 -0.43 -15.99 9.18
C LYS A 384 -0.57 -17.48 8.84
N LYS A 385 0.19 -17.98 7.88
CA LYS A 385 0.13 -19.36 7.41
C LYS A 385 1.31 -20.12 7.96
N GLU A 386 1.04 -21.27 8.56
CA GLU A 386 2.08 -22.17 9.08
C GLU A 386 2.97 -22.65 7.93
N GLU A 387 2.40 -22.91 6.76
CA GLU A 387 3.17 -23.33 5.59
C GLU A 387 4.14 -22.24 5.08
N ASP A 388 3.78 -20.96 5.22
CA ASP A 388 4.70 -19.85 4.88
C ASP A 388 5.87 -19.78 5.88
N ILE A 389 5.62 -20.12 7.16
CA ILE A 389 6.63 -20.13 8.23
C ILE A 389 7.61 -21.30 8.03
N ASP A 390 7.09 -22.49 7.76
CA ASP A 390 7.95 -23.66 7.51
C ASP A 390 8.81 -23.44 6.27
N ALA A 391 8.23 -22.88 5.20
CA ALA A 391 8.94 -22.59 3.97
C ALA A 391 10.06 -21.56 4.18
N ILE A 392 9.82 -20.48 4.93
CA ILE A 392 10.86 -19.47 5.18
C ILE A 392 11.97 -20.00 6.10
N ILE A 393 11.65 -20.86 7.07
CA ILE A 393 12.66 -21.53 7.90
C ILE A 393 13.55 -22.41 7.02
N ALA A 394 12.96 -23.24 6.16
CA ALA A 394 13.71 -24.09 5.21
C ALA A 394 14.60 -23.25 4.27
N TYR A 395 14.07 -22.13 3.77
CA TYR A 395 14.85 -21.21 2.93
C TYR A 395 16.02 -20.58 3.68
N LEU A 396 15.84 -20.10 4.92
CA LEU A 396 16.93 -19.53 5.72
C LEU A 396 17.99 -20.57 6.09
N GLN A 397 17.59 -21.83 6.35
CA GLN A 397 18.51 -22.94 6.56
C GLN A 397 19.41 -23.21 5.33
N SER A 398 18.96 -22.88 4.11
CA SER A 398 19.77 -23.02 2.90
C SER A 398 20.93 -22.02 2.79
N PHE A 399 20.97 -21.00 3.66
CA PHE A 399 22.07 -20.03 3.78
C PHE A 399 22.91 -20.24 5.06
N GLY A 400 22.81 -21.41 5.69
CA GLY A 400 23.70 -21.81 6.78
C GLY A 400 25.01 -22.40 6.24
N ASP A 401 26.15 -21.97 6.80
CA ASP A 401 27.43 -22.67 6.66
C ASP A 401 27.60 -23.73 7.76
#